data_AF-A0AAZ3QGB4-F1
#
_entry.id   AF-A0AAZ3QGB4-F1
#
_cell.length_a   1.000
_cell.length_b   1.000
_cell.length_c   1.000
_cell.angle_alpha   90.00
_cell.angle_beta   90.00
_cell.angle_gamma   90.00
#
_symmetry.space_group_name_H-M   'P 1'
#
loop_
_entity.id
_entity.type
_entity.pdbx_description
1 polymer ?
#
loop_
_entity_poly.entity_id
_entity_poly.type
_entity_poly.pdbx_seq_one_letter_code
_entity_poly.pdbx_strand_id
1 'polypeptide(L)'
;VPVWLALNLKQRQKCRIVPPEWMDVEKLEEIRELERKEDTFTPVPSPYYMELTKLLLNHASDNIPKADEIRTLVKDIWDKRIAKFCLSADCFISQQEAHTKVSINQSLRKFD
;
A
#
# COMPACT_ATOMS: atom_id res chain seq x y z
N VAL A 1 12.64 -16.00 1.90
CA VAL A 1 11.63 -17.05 2.21
C VAL A 1 10.26 -16.57 1.79
N PRO A 2 9.38 -17.43 1.25
CA PRO A 2 8.00 -17.04 0.94
C PRO A 2 7.24 -16.60 2.19
N VAL A 3 6.32 -15.63 2.04
CA VAL A 3 5.56 -15.05 3.16
C VAL A 3 4.77 -16.11 3.92
N TRP A 4 4.13 -17.05 3.21
CA TRP A 4 3.35 -18.13 3.85
C TRP A 4 4.20 -18.99 4.79
N LEU A 5 5.47 -19.26 4.42
CA LEU A 5 6.39 -20.05 5.24
C LEU A 5 6.88 -19.23 6.43
N ALA A 6 7.22 -17.96 6.21
CA ALA A 6 7.63 -17.05 7.27
C ALA A 6 6.54 -16.89 8.35
N LEU A 7 5.28 -16.72 7.95
CA LEU A 7 4.14 -16.64 8.86
C LEU A 7 3.90 -17.95 9.61
N ASN A 8 4.03 -19.10 8.95
CA ASN A 8 3.91 -20.40 9.60
C ASN A 8 4.98 -20.59 10.70
N LEU A 9 6.22 -20.19 10.42
CA LEU A 9 7.32 -20.25 11.40
C LEU A 9 7.12 -19.26 12.55
N LYS A 10 6.62 -18.05 12.27
CA LYS A 10 6.32 -17.04 13.28
C LYS A 10 5.25 -17.51 14.26
N GLN A 11 4.16 -18.11 13.76
CA GLN A 11 3.10 -18.68 14.61
C GLN A 11 3.62 -19.78 15.54
N ARG A 12 4.68 -20.51 15.12
CA ARG A 12 5.36 -21.53 15.92
C ARG A 12 6.50 -20.97 16.78
N GLN A 13 6.67 -19.65 16.85
CA GLN A 13 7.72 -18.95 17.58
C GLN A 13 9.15 -19.35 17.14
N LYS A 14 9.33 -19.73 15.87
CA LYS A 14 10.61 -20.21 15.32
C LYS A 14 11.38 -19.16 14.54
N CYS A 15 10.83 -17.97 14.36
CA CYS A 15 11.51 -16.87 13.68
C CYS A 15 11.03 -15.51 14.20
N ARG A 16 11.84 -14.48 13.93
CA ARG A 16 11.47 -13.07 14.03
C ARG A 16 11.26 -12.53 12.62
N ILE A 17 10.15 -11.85 12.39
CA ILE A 17 9.87 -11.22 11.10
C ILE A 17 10.47 -9.82 11.10
N VAL A 18 11.12 -9.44 10.00
CA VAL A 18 11.59 -8.07 9.76
C VAL A 18 10.65 -7.44 8.73
N PRO A 19 10.12 -6.24 8.97
CA PRO A 19 9.24 -5.58 8.01
C PRO A 19 9.98 -5.27 6.70
N PRO A 20 9.28 -5.24 5.55
CA PRO A 20 9.83 -4.73 4.31
C PRO A 20 10.30 -3.27 4.45
N GLU A 21 11.29 -2.87 3.66
CA GLU A 21 11.89 -1.54 3.75
C GLU A 21 10.90 -0.37 3.53
N TRP A 22 9.85 -0.58 2.74
CA TRP A 22 8.81 0.42 2.50
C TRP A 22 7.79 0.53 3.65
N MET A 23 7.74 -0.46 4.55
CA MET A 23 6.82 -0.49 5.69
C MET A 23 7.43 0.29 6.86
N ASP A 24 7.76 1.54 6.58
CA ASP A 24 8.27 2.52 7.53
C ASP A 24 7.34 3.73 7.54
N VAL A 25 7.18 4.35 8.70
CA VAL A 25 6.26 5.47 8.89
C VAL A 25 6.63 6.65 7.98
N GLU A 26 7.91 7.04 7.92
CA GLU A 26 8.35 8.22 7.18
C GLU A 26 8.11 8.05 5.68
N LYS A 27 8.43 6.86 5.15
CA LYS A 27 8.21 6.53 3.74
C LYS A 27 6.73 6.44 3.38
N LEU A 28 5.90 5.87 4.26
CA LEU A 28 4.46 5.80 4.05
C LEU A 28 3.80 7.17 4.11
N GLU A 29 4.29 8.08 4.95
CA GLU A 29 3.84 9.47 4.95
C GLU A 29 4.18 10.18 3.64
N GLU A 30 5.40 10.00 3.11
CA GLU A 30 5.78 10.56 1.81
C GLU A 30 4.86 10.04 0.70
N ILE A 31 4.60 8.74 0.65
CA ILE A 31 3.69 8.13 -0.34
C ILE A 31 2.28 8.69 -0.18
N ARG A 32 1.78 8.85 1.06
CA ARG A 32 0.46 9.45 1.32
C ARG A 32 0.37 10.87 0.80
N GLU A 33 1.39 11.68 1.04
CA GLU A 33 1.41 13.08 0.61
C GLU A 33 1.54 13.20 -0.92
N LEU A 34 2.33 12.34 -1.57
CA LEU A 34 2.37 12.25 -3.03
C LEU A 34 0.99 11.85 -3.60
N GLU A 35 0.34 10.86 -3.00
CA GLU A 35 -1.01 10.44 -3.40
C GLU A 35 -2.06 11.54 -3.20
N ARG A 36 -1.87 12.43 -2.22
CA ARG A 36 -2.75 13.58 -2.02
C ARG A 36 -2.53 14.71 -3.03
N LYS A 37 -1.27 14.95 -3.40
CA LYS A 37 -0.86 16.03 -4.31
C LYS A 37 -1.20 15.73 -5.77
N GLU A 38 -1.01 14.48 -6.19
CA GLU A 38 -1.25 14.07 -7.58
C GLU A 38 -2.73 13.78 -7.82
N ASP A 39 -3.27 14.23 -8.95
CA ASP A 39 -4.64 13.89 -9.37
C ASP A 39 -4.73 12.47 -9.94
N THR A 40 -3.61 11.96 -10.47
CA THR A 40 -3.50 10.59 -11.00
C THR A 40 -3.01 9.60 -9.94
N PHE A 41 -3.05 8.30 -10.24
CA PHE A 41 -2.54 7.26 -9.34
C PHE A 41 -1.01 7.29 -9.31
N THR A 42 -0.46 7.37 -8.09
CA THR A 42 1.00 7.31 -7.89
C THR A 42 1.46 5.84 -7.86
N PRO A 43 2.76 5.54 -8.07
CA PRO A 43 3.25 4.18 -7.89
C PRO A 43 3.20 3.77 -6.41
N VAL A 44 2.78 2.53 -6.15
CA VAL A 44 2.82 1.92 -4.80
C VAL A 44 4.14 1.19 -4.57
N PRO A 45 4.56 1.03 -3.30
CA PRO A 45 5.83 0.37 -2.96
C PRO A 45 5.83 -1.13 -3.30
N SER A 46 4.66 -1.77 -3.34
CA SER A 46 4.50 -3.17 -3.75
C SER A 46 3.11 -3.36 -4.36
N PRO A 47 2.95 -4.22 -5.38
CA PRO A 47 1.63 -4.55 -5.92
C PRO A 47 0.66 -5.12 -4.88
N TYR A 48 1.19 -5.79 -3.85
CA TYR A 48 0.42 -6.48 -2.80
C TYR A 48 0.61 -5.83 -1.42
N TYR A 49 0.86 -4.52 -1.38
CA TYR A 49 1.16 -3.81 -0.13
C TYR A 49 0.04 -3.95 0.92
N MET A 50 -1.22 -4.02 0.49
CA MET A 50 -2.39 -4.18 1.38
C MET A 50 -2.40 -5.54 2.07
N GLU A 51 -2.25 -6.62 1.30
CA GLU A 51 -2.23 -7.98 1.80
C GLU A 51 -1.03 -8.20 2.72
N LEU A 52 0.14 -7.70 2.31
CA LEU A 52 1.37 -7.78 3.11
C LEU A 52 1.21 -7.04 4.44
N THR A 53 0.70 -5.81 4.42
CA THR A 53 0.46 -5.04 5.66
C THR A 53 -0.51 -5.77 6.58
N LYS A 54 -1.64 -6.24 6.05
CA LYS A 54 -2.64 -6.96 6.84
C LYS A 54 -2.07 -8.22 7.47
N LEU A 55 -1.38 -9.06 6.69
CA LEU A 55 -0.81 -10.31 7.18
C LEU A 55 0.28 -10.08 8.23
N LEU A 56 1.21 -9.16 7.96
CA LEU A 56 2.33 -8.88 8.85
C LEU A 56 1.87 -8.23 10.16
N LEU A 57 0.98 -7.24 10.10
CA LEU A 57 0.48 -6.57 11.30
C LEU A 57 -0.47 -7.43 12.13
N ASN A 58 -1.07 -8.47 11.57
CA ASN A 58 -1.92 -9.40 12.33
C ASN A 58 -1.12 -10.49 13.06
N HIS A 59 -0.01 -10.94 12.49
CA HIS A 59 0.74 -12.09 13.01
C HIS A 59 2.13 -11.75 13.57
N ALA A 60 2.63 -10.54 13.31
CA ALA A 60 3.99 -10.13 13.67
C ALA A 60 4.08 -8.64 14.05
N SER A 61 2.99 -8.04 14.55
CA SER A 61 3.00 -6.66 15.05
C SER A 61 4.03 -6.45 16.16
N ASP A 62 4.31 -7.47 16.97
CA ASP A 62 5.34 -7.46 18.01
C ASP A 62 6.77 -7.27 17.46
N ASN A 63 6.99 -7.46 16.16
CA ASN A 63 8.29 -7.27 15.53
C ASN A 63 8.38 -5.98 14.70
N ILE A 64 7.29 -5.24 14.59
CA ILE A 64 7.17 -4.07 13.72
C ILE A 64 6.96 -2.83 14.61
N PRO A 65 7.90 -1.88 14.63
CA PRO A 65 7.73 -0.65 15.39
C PRO A 65 6.57 0.16 14.81
N LYS A 66 5.82 0.87 15.67
CA LYS A 66 4.73 1.77 15.27
C LYS A 66 3.68 1.09 14.37
N ALA A 67 3.39 -0.18 14.62
CA ALA A 67 2.45 -1.01 13.85
C ALA A 67 1.07 -0.36 13.62
N ASP A 68 0.51 0.32 14.63
CA ASP A 68 -0.81 0.96 14.53
C ASP A 68 -0.81 2.21 13.64
N GLU A 69 0.29 2.95 13.65
CA GLU A 69 0.50 4.12 12.79
C GLU A 69 0.64 3.68 11.34
N ILE A 70 1.47 2.66 11.07
CA ILE A 70 1.60 2.02 9.75
C ILE A 70 0.23 1.53 9.25
N ARG A 71 -0.58 0.89 10.11
CA ARG A 71 -1.93 0.43 9.74
C ARG A 71 -2.81 1.59 9.28
N THR A 72 -2.74 2.71 9.99
CA THR A 72 -3.51 3.91 9.69
C THR A 72 -3.06 4.53 8.37
N LEU A 73 -1.75 4.70 8.18
CA LEU A 73 -1.18 5.27 6.95
C LEU A 73 -1.53 4.45 5.70
N VAL A 74 -1.38 3.12 5.78
CA VAL A 74 -1.73 2.23 4.66
C VAL A 74 -3.22 2.32 4.33
N LYS A 75 -4.08 2.42 5.35
CA LYS A 75 -5.52 2.62 5.16
C LYS A 75 -5.83 3.98 4.53
N ASP A 76 -5.22 5.06 4.99
CA ASP A 76 -5.41 6.41 4.42
C ASP A 76 -5.04 6.44 2.92
N ILE A 77 -3.92 5.81 2.55
CA ILE A 77 -3.49 5.69 1.15
C ILE A 77 -4.53 4.93 0.33
N TRP A 78 -5.04 3.81 0.86
CA TRP A 78 -6.07 3.01 0.20
C TRP A 78 -7.36 3.80 0.01
N ASP A 79 -7.87 4.43 1.07
CA ASP A 79 -9.12 5.19 1.05
C ASP A 79 -9.02 6.37 0.05
N LYS A 80 -7.87 7.06 -0.01
CA LYS A 80 -7.63 8.11 -1.00
C LYS A 80 -7.64 7.57 -2.43
N ARG A 81 -7.04 6.41 -2.68
CA ARG A 81 -7.03 5.77 -4.01
C ARG A 81 -8.42 5.30 -4.43
N ILE A 82 -9.19 4.71 -3.51
CA ILE A 82 -10.58 4.32 -3.78
C ILE A 82 -11.42 5.55 -4.09
N ALA A 83 -11.27 6.64 -3.34
CA ALA A 83 -11.98 7.89 -3.64
C ALA A 83 -11.64 8.43 -5.04
N LYS A 84 -10.35 8.45 -5.43
CA LYS A 84 -9.93 8.82 -6.79
C LYS A 84 -10.54 7.92 -7.86
N PHE A 85 -10.54 6.61 -7.61
CA PHE A 85 -11.14 5.64 -8.53
C PHE A 85 -12.64 5.87 -8.71
N CYS A 86 -13.39 6.03 -7.61
CA CYS A 86 -14.83 6.31 -7.67
C CYS A 86 -15.11 7.58 -8.46
N LEU A 87 -14.40 8.68 -8.19
CA LEU A 87 -14.56 9.93 -8.94
C LEU A 87 -14.26 9.76 -10.43
N SER A 88 -13.20 9.01 -10.77
CA SER A 88 -12.87 8.72 -12.17
C SER A 88 -13.95 7.88 -12.86
N ALA A 89 -14.54 6.91 -12.15
CA ALA A 89 -15.62 6.07 -12.66
C ALA A 89 -16.92 6.85 -12.85
N ASP A 90 -17.27 7.73 -11.90
CA ASP A 90 -18.45 8.58 -11.99
C ASP A 90 -18.35 9.56 -13.16
N CYS A 91 -17.17 10.13 -13.38
CA CYS A 91 -16.87 10.98 -14.52
C CYS A 91 -17.05 10.23 -15.86
N PHE A 92 -16.50 9.02 -15.95
CA PHE A 92 -16.61 8.15 -17.12
C PHE A 92 -18.08 7.85 -17.48
N ILE A 93 -18.89 7.47 -16.49
CA ILE A 93 -20.32 7.17 -16.67
C ILE A 93 -21.06 8.43 -17.14
N SER A 94 -20.80 9.56 -16.50
CA SER A 94 -21.47 10.83 -16.80
C SER A 94 -21.17 11.34 -18.21
N GLN A 95 -19.97 11.06 -18.74
CA GLN A 95 -19.52 11.52 -20.04
C GLN A 95 -19.81 10.53 -21.19
N GLN A 96 -20.37 9.34 -20.91
CA GLN A 96 -20.59 8.26 -21.88
C GLN A 96 -19.34 7.93 -22.71
N GLU A 97 -18.16 8.00 -22.08
CA GLU A 97 -16.90 7.68 -22.76
C GLU A 97 -16.83 6.19 -23.10
N ALA A 98 -16.20 5.85 -24.22
CA ALA A 98 -16.01 4.45 -24.63
C ALA A 98 -14.74 3.80 -24.04
N HIS A 99 -13.81 4.60 -23.51
CA HIS A 99 -12.56 4.13 -22.93
C HIS A 99 -12.02 5.13 -21.89
N THR A 100 -11.40 4.61 -20.82
CA THR A 100 -10.60 5.40 -19.87
C THR A 100 -9.30 4.69 -19.58
N LYS A 101 -8.21 5.47 -19.49
CA LYS A 101 -6.89 4.94 -19.18
C LYS A 101 -6.60 5.15 -17.69
N VAL A 102 -6.59 4.07 -16.92
CA VAL A 102 -6.04 4.08 -15.56
C VAL A 102 -4.52 4.16 -15.68
N SER A 103 -3.98 5.38 -15.62
CA SER A 103 -2.54 5.62 -15.72
C SER A 103 -1.91 5.62 -14.34
N ILE A 104 -0.94 4.74 -14.12
CA ILE A 104 0.00 4.85 -13.01
C ILE A 104 1.11 5.78 -13.50
N ASN A 105 1.38 6.87 -12.78
CA ASN A 105 2.47 7.77 -13.14
C ASN A 105 3.82 7.05 -12.89
N GLN A 106 4.41 6.47 -13.95
CA GLN A 106 5.61 5.64 -13.87
C GLN A 106 6.92 6.45 -13.75
N SER A 107 6.85 7.77 -13.62
CA SER A 107 8.00 8.68 -13.62
C SER A 107 8.97 8.50 -12.44
N LEU A 108 8.64 7.62 -11.48
CA LEU A 108 9.43 7.35 -10.27
C LEU A 108 9.90 5.89 -10.14
N ARG A 109 10.13 5.15 -11.26
CA ARG A 109 10.88 3.87 -11.22
C ARG A 109 12.40 4.07 -11.09
N LYS A 110 12.84 4.82 -10.08
CA LYS A 110 14.27 4.94 -9.71
C LYS A 110 14.47 4.63 -8.22
N PHE A 111 13.94 3.49 -7.79
CA PHE A 111 14.29 2.87 -6.50
C PHE A 111 14.31 1.37 -6.72
N ASP A 112 15.31 0.91 -7.47
CA ASP A 112 15.90 -0.43 -7.40
C ASP A 112 17.35 -0.24 -6.95
#